data_AF-A0A3L6DFS7-F1
#
_entry.id   AF-A0A3L6DFS7-F1
#
_cell.length_a   1.000
_cell.length_b   1.000
_cell.length_c   1.000
_cell.angle_alpha   90.00
_cell.angle_beta   90.00
_cell.angle_gamma   90.00
#
_symmetry.space_group_name_H-M   'P 1'
#
loop_
_entity.id
_entity.type
_entity.pdbx_description
1 polymer ?
#
loop_
_entity_poly.entity_id
_entity_poly.type
_entity_poly.pdbx_seq_one_letter_code
_entity_poly.pdbx_strand_id
1 'polypeptide(L)'
;MQKMHPHSCGSWGFLQMQRSSLCYHWHAQPKRYKLLLTAGDETSDIDFILFGRMAQRIIKRPCDMLIANNPTGFIPDPITDLLEKAYIWNVSFSDHTINTGNICFQVNAVVAEIGTAKDSIQASSSGPK
;
A
#
# COMPACT_ATOMS: atom_id res chain seq x y z
N MET A 1 -14.03 12.47 42.12
CA MET A 1 -14.53 11.21 41.53
C MET A 1 -13.71 10.91 40.29
N GLN A 2 -13.23 9.67 40.17
CA GLN A 2 -12.27 9.20 39.16
C GLN A 2 -12.92 8.91 37.78
N LYS A 3 -12.15 9.23 36.72
CA LYS A 3 -11.84 8.46 35.49
C LYS A 3 -12.95 7.68 34.77
N MET A 4 -13.07 7.93 33.47
CA MET A 4 -13.19 6.85 32.47
C MET A 4 -12.27 7.18 31.28
N HIS A 5 -11.21 6.39 31.13
CA HIS A 5 -10.38 6.31 29.93
C HIS A 5 -10.99 5.27 29.00
N PRO A 6 -10.99 5.46 27.67
CA PRO A 6 -11.07 4.35 26.75
C PRO A 6 -9.65 3.82 26.50
N HIS A 7 -9.35 2.66 27.11
CA HIS A 7 -8.40 1.71 26.56
C HIS A 7 -9.19 0.67 25.74
N SER A 8 -8.49 0.07 24.77
CA SER A 8 -8.82 -1.17 24.08
C SER A 8 -9.55 -1.06 22.73
N CYS A 9 -8.74 -1.25 21.69
CA CYS A 9 -8.82 -2.40 20.78
C CYS A 9 -10.20 -2.70 20.19
N GLY A 10 -10.35 -2.32 18.93
CA GLY A 10 -11.43 -2.72 18.04
C GLY A 10 -11.04 -2.36 16.62
N SER A 11 -10.02 -3.03 16.08
CA SER A 11 -9.62 -2.93 14.68
C SER A 11 -10.78 -3.40 13.81
N TRP A 12 -11.50 -2.45 13.23
CA TRP A 12 -12.29 -2.66 12.03
C TRP A 12 -11.60 -1.84 10.95
N GLY A 13 -11.04 -2.53 9.95
CA GLY A 13 -10.40 -1.92 8.80
C GLY A 13 -11.37 -0.97 8.11
N PHE A 14 -11.28 0.31 8.44
CA PHE A 14 -11.90 1.37 7.68
C PHE A 14 -10.83 1.97 6.78
N LEU A 15 -11.03 1.82 5.47
CA LEU A 15 -10.34 2.60 4.46
C LEU A 15 -10.69 4.09 4.70
N GLN A 16 -9.96 4.77 5.58
CA GLN A 16 -10.27 6.17 5.89
C GLN A 16 -9.78 7.07 4.76
N MET A 17 -10.69 7.35 3.82
CA MET A 17 -10.56 8.42 2.85
C MET A 17 -10.76 9.77 3.55
N GLN A 18 -9.66 10.39 4.00
CA GLN A 18 -9.66 11.76 4.49
C GLN A 18 -9.96 12.72 3.33
N ARG A 19 -11.16 13.32 3.31
CA ARG A 19 -11.53 14.38 2.38
C ARG A 19 -10.99 15.72 2.91
N SER A 20 -10.00 16.30 2.23
CA SER A 20 -9.60 17.68 2.45
C SER A 20 -10.56 18.63 1.72
N SER A 21 -11.16 19.57 2.45
CA SER A 21 -12.00 20.62 1.90
C SER A 21 -11.16 21.80 1.41
N LEU A 22 -10.81 21.79 0.12
CA LEU A 22 -10.48 23.01 -0.61
C LEU A 22 -11.45 23.14 -1.78
N CYS A 23 -12.31 24.14 -1.71
CA CYS A 23 -13.25 24.50 -2.77
C CYS A 23 -12.47 24.96 -4.01
N TYR A 24 -12.55 24.18 -5.09
CA TYR A 24 -12.39 24.69 -6.46
C TYR A 24 -13.64 24.33 -7.25
N HIS A 25 -14.37 25.37 -7.59
CA HIS A 25 -15.53 25.37 -8.45
C HIS A 25 -15.13 24.91 -9.87
N TRP A 26 -15.89 23.94 -10.42
CA TRP A 26 -15.88 23.39 -11.80
C TRP A 26 -14.83 22.39 -12.28
N HIS A 27 -13.78 22.07 -11.54
CA HIS A 27 -12.91 20.95 -11.90
C HIS A 27 -13.02 19.84 -10.84
N ALA A 28 -13.46 18.66 -11.27
CA ALA A 28 -13.48 17.47 -10.42
C ALA A 28 -12.13 17.33 -9.71
N GLN A 29 -12.15 17.21 -8.38
CA GLN A 29 -10.90 17.14 -7.64
C GLN A 29 -10.06 15.95 -8.13
N PRO A 30 -8.76 16.14 -8.36
CA PRO A 30 -7.90 15.07 -8.83
C PRO A 30 -7.88 13.96 -7.78
N LYS A 31 -8.34 12.77 -8.15
CA LYS A 31 -8.35 11.61 -7.27
C LYS A 31 -6.90 11.13 -7.08
N ARG A 32 -6.50 10.93 -5.83
CA ARG A 32 -5.15 10.52 -5.45
C ARG A 32 -5.21 9.31 -4.55
N TYR A 33 -4.24 8.41 -4.73
CA TYR A 33 -4.09 7.25 -3.87
C TYR A 33 -3.60 7.64 -2.46
N LYS A 34 -4.16 6.95 -1.47
CA LYS A 34 -3.59 6.74 -0.13
C LYS A 34 -3.74 5.25 0.14
N LEU A 35 -2.63 4.52 0.10
CA LEU A 35 -2.61 3.08 0.29
C LEU A 35 -1.86 2.77 1.59
N LEU A 36 -2.49 1.99 2.47
CA LEU A 36 -1.89 1.44 3.68
C LEU A 36 -1.70 -0.06 3.43
N LEU A 37 -0.47 -0.54 3.58
CA LEU A 37 -0.10 -1.95 3.40
C LEU A 37 0.54 -2.44 4.70
N THR A 38 0.17 -3.64 5.12
CA THR A 38 0.94 -4.38 6.12
C THR A 38 1.86 -5.32 5.37
N ALA A 39 3.16 -5.22 5.62
CA ALA A 39 4.16 -6.11 5.06
C ALA A 39 5.08 -6.58 6.18
N GLY A 40 5.46 -7.85 6.13
CA GLY A 40 6.35 -8.44 7.10
C GLY A 40 7.27 -9.46 6.47
N ASP A 41 8.33 -9.75 7.23
CA ASP A 41 9.23 -10.86 6.99
C ASP A 41 9.23 -11.78 8.24
N GLU A 42 10.24 -12.63 8.36
CA GLU A 42 10.42 -13.54 9.50
C GLU A 42 10.47 -12.81 10.88
N THR A 43 10.70 -11.49 10.90
CA THR A 43 10.88 -10.69 12.12
C THR A 43 9.55 -10.14 12.64
N SER A 44 8.79 -9.49 11.78
CA SER A 44 7.58 -8.75 12.19
C SER A 44 6.80 -8.21 10.99
N ASP A 45 5.49 -8.09 11.17
CA ASP A 45 4.62 -7.32 10.29
C ASP A 45 4.61 -5.84 10.70
N ILE A 46 4.77 -4.94 9.72
CA ILE A 46 4.73 -3.50 9.94
C ILE A 46 3.89 -2.81 8.87
N ASP A 47 3.28 -1.69 9.24
CA ASP A 47 2.47 -0.87 8.35
C ASP A 47 3.29 0.15 7.56
N PHE A 48 2.98 0.26 6.28
CA PHE A 48 3.57 1.18 5.32
C PHE A 48 2.48 2.00 4.63
N ILE A 49 2.69 3.30 4.50
CA ILE A 49 1.78 4.20 3.79
C ILE A 49 2.42 4.75 2.52
N LEU A 50 1.69 4.62 1.40
CA LEU A 50 2.07 5.11 0.09
C LEU A 50 1.07 6.16 -0.39
N PHE A 51 1.58 7.34 -0.77
CA PHE A 51 0.76 8.42 -1.29
C PHE A 51 0.93 8.62 -2.79
N GLY A 52 -0.18 8.98 -3.45
CA GLY A 52 -0.22 9.47 -4.83
C GLY A 52 0.52 8.55 -5.81
N ARG A 53 1.60 9.08 -6.40
CA ARG A 53 2.35 8.38 -7.46
C ARG A 53 3.06 7.11 -6.96
N MET A 54 3.43 7.02 -5.67
CA MET A 54 4.09 5.82 -5.15
C MET A 54 3.13 4.63 -5.13
N ALA A 55 1.92 4.85 -4.61
CA ALA A 55 0.85 3.85 -4.66
C ALA A 55 0.45 3.52 -6.12
N GLN A 56 0.34 4.52 -6.99
CA GLN A 56 0.03 4.30 -8.40
C GLN A 56 1.07 3.41 -9.11
N ARG A 57 2.36 3.53 -8.74
CA ARG A 57 3.44 2.72 -9.34
C ARG A 57 3.30 1.24 -9.00
N ILE A 58 2.95 0.90 -7.77
CA ILE A 58 2.79 -0.51 -7.38
C ILE A 58 1.45 -1.09 -7.85
N ILE A 59 0.37 -0.30 -7.81
CA ILE A 59 -0.95 -0.69 -8.32
C ILE A 59 -0.94 -0.82 -9.86
N LYS A 60 0.00 -0.12 -10.53
CA LYS A 60 0.15 -0.10 -12.01
C LYS A 60 -1.10 0.38 -12.75
N ARG A 61 -2.02 1.08 -12.06
CA ARG A 61 -3.25 1.66 -12.63
C ARG A 61 -3.50 3.09 -12.13
N PRO A 62 -3.99 4.01 -12.97
CA PRO A 62 -4.47 5.32 -12.53
C PRO A 62 -5.65 5.21 -11.57
N CYS A 63 -5.74 6.12 -10.61
CA CYS A 63 -6.81 6.14 -9.58
C CYS A 63 -8.21 6.23 -10.21
N ASP A 64 -8.38 7.06 -11.23
CA ASP A 64 -9.67 7.20 -11.93
C ASP A 64 -10.10 5.92 -12.62
N MET A 65 -9.18 5.19 -13.26
CA MET A 65 -9.49 3.91 -13.90
C MET A 65 -9.84 2.85 -12.86
N LEU A 66 -9.13 2.82 -11.74
CA LEU A 66 -9.41 1.86 -10.67
C LEU A 66 -10.81 2.09 -10.08
N ILE A 67 -11.26 3.33 -9.95
CA ILE A 67 -12.59 3.67 -9.43
C ILE A 67 -13.69 3.44 -10.48
N ALA A 68 -13.45 3.78 -11.75
CA ALA A 68 -14.45 3.64 -12.79
C ALA A 68 -14.75 2.18 -13.15
N ASN A 69 -13.73 1.31 -13.08
CA ASN A 69 -13.84 -0.06 -13.57
C ASN A 69 -14.26 -1.06 -12.48
N ASN A 70 -14.37 -0.65 -11.22
CA ASN A 70 -14.65 -1.56 -10.12
C ASN A 70 -15.90 -1.11 -9.35
N PRO A 71 -16.88 -2.02 -9.14
CA PRO A 71 -18.06 -1.71 -8.35
C PRO A 71 -17.69 -1.44 -6.89
N THR A 72 -18.47 -0.58 -6.24
CA THR A 72 -18.32 -0.32 -4.80
C THR A 72 -18.54 -1.59 -3.99
N GLY A 73 -17.68 -1.83 -3.00
CA GLY A 73 -17.76 -3.01 -2.12
C GLY A 73 -16.91 -4.20 -2.56
N PHE A 74 -16.25 -4.13 -3.72
CA PHE A 74 -15.30 -5.12 -4.17
C PHE A 74 -13.86 -4.60 -4.06
N ILE A 75 -12.92 -5.51 -3.78
CA ILE A 75 -11.49 -5.21 -3.83
C ILE A 75 -11.04 -5.40 -5.29
N PRO A 76 -10.55 -4.33 -5.97
CA PRO A 76 -10.04 -4.44 -7.33
C PRO A 76 -8.88 -5.44 -7.46
N ASP A 77 -8.86 -6.21 -8.55
CA ASP A 77 -7.78 -7.17 -8.83
C ASP A 77 -6.38 -6.54 -8.74
N PRO A 78 -6.11 -5.31 -9.24
CA PRO A 78 -4.79 -4.69 -9.11
C PRO A 78 -4.35 -4.44 -7.66
N ILE A 79 -5.28 -4.41 -6.69
CA ILE A 79 -4.96 -4.34 -5.26
C ILE A 79 -4.68 -5.75 -4.72
N THR A 80 -5.51 -6.73 -5.07
CA THR A 80 -5.32 -8.13 -4.68
C THR A 80 -3.99 -8.69 -5.21
N ASP A 81 -3.60 -8.28 -6.42
CA ASP A 81 -2.32 -8.63 -7.04
C ASP A 81 -1.11 -8.11 -6.26
N LEU A 82 -1.27 -7.22 -5.28
CA LEU A 82 -0.17 -6.77 -4.42
C LEU A 82 0.18 -7.78 -3.32
N LEU A 83 -0.75 -8.69 -3.02
CA LEU A 83 -0.53 -9.73 -2.01
C LEU A 83 0.61 -10.66 -2.45
N GLU A 84 1.37 -11.15 -1.46
CA GLU A 84 2.49 -12.08 -1.65
C GLU A 84 3.62 -11.57 -2.55
N LYS A 85 3.64 -10.27 -2.87
CA LYS A 85 4.73 -9.63 -3.60
C LYS A 85 5.75 -9.03 -2.64
N ALA A 86 7.01 -9.21 -2.99
CA ALA A 86 8.13 -8.61 -2.29
C ALA A 86 8.60 -7.34 -2.99
N TYR A 87 8.91 -6.31 -2.22
CA TYR A 87 9.37 -5.03 -2.73
C TYR A 87 10.53 -4.49 -1.90
N ILE A 88 11.37 -3.68 -2.55
CA ILE A 88 12.38 -2.86 -1.88
C ILE A 88 11.87 -1.42 -1.85
N TRP A 89 11.75 -0.87 -0.65
CA TRP A 89 11.24 0.48 -0.42
C TRP A 89 12.26 1.38 0.26
N ASN A 90 12.30 2.64 -0.15
CA ASN A 90 12.92 3.71 0.63
C ASN A 90 11.82 4.32 1.51
N VAL A 91 12.03 4.32 2.82
CA VAL A 91 11.04 4.75 3.81
C VAL A 91 11.56 5.82 4.75
N SER A 92 10.64 6.58 5.34
CA SER A 92 10.90 7.47 6.47
C SER A 92 9.91 7.20 7.58
N PHE A 93 10.36 7.34 8.82
CA PHE A 93 9.50 7.37 10.01
C PHE A 93 9.52 8.77 10.63
N SER A 94 8.53 9.07 11.46
CA SER A 94 8.48 10.31 12.22
C SER A 94 8.50 10.04 13.73
N ASP A 95 8.97 10.99 14.52
CA ASP A 95 8.97 10.88 15.98
C ASP A 95 7.55 10.68 16.55
N HIS A 96 6.54 11.22 15.86
CA HIS A 96 5.15 11.09 16.25
C HIS A 96 4.66 9.62 16.24
N THR A 97 5.05 8.85 15.21
CA THR A 97 4.74 7.42 15.09
C THR A 97 5.45 6.56 16.14
N ILE A 98 6.66 6.95 16.57
CA ILE A 98 7.40 6.25 17.63
C ILE A 98 6.74 6.50 18.99
N ASN A 99 6.46 7.76 19.30
CA ASN A 99 5.94 8.16 20.62
C ASN A 99 4.51 7.67 20.89
N THR A 100 3.77 7.31 19.83
CA THR A 100 2.41 6.75 19.93
C THR A 100 2.38 5.22 19.93
N GLY A 101 3.52 4.55 19.69
CA GLY A 101 3.61 3.09 19.58
C GLY A 101 2.98 2.49 18.32
N ASN A 102 2.37 3.32 17.46
CA ASN A 102 1.80 2.92 16.18
C ASN A 102 2.81 3.26 15.08
N ILE A 103 3.76 2.35 14.86
CA ILE A 103 4.83 2.56 13.87
C ILE A 103 4.24 2.37 12.48
N CYS A 104 4.23 3.46 11.69
CA CYS A 104 3.87 3.44 10.28
C CYS A 104 4.97 4.14 9.47
N PHE A 105 5.49 3.44 8.47
CA PHE A 105 6.54 3.97 7.61
C PHE A 105 5.94 4.64 6.37
N GLN A 106 6.32 5.88 6.10
CA GLN A 106 5.99 6.50 4.82
C GLN A 106 6.96 6.03 3.75
N VAL A 107 6.45 5.49 2.64
CA VAL A 107 7.27 5.13 1.48
C VAL A 107 7.56 6.37 0.64
N ASN A 108 8.84 6.72 0.56
CA ASN A 108 9.34 7.84 -0.22
C ASN A 108 9.61 7.42 -1.68
N ALA A 109 10.08 6.19 -1.88
CA ALA A 109 10.30 5.62 -3.20
C ALA A 109 10.15 4.10 -3.21
N VAL A 110 9.62 3.59 -4.32
CA VAL A 110 9.62 2.16 -4.65
C VAL A 110 10.86 1.91 -5.50
N VAL A 111 11.81 1.15 -4.95
CA VAL A 111 13.12 0.90 -5.57
C VAL A 111 13.04 -0.26 -6.55
N ALA A 112 12.45 -1.38 -6.12
CA ALA A 112 12.29 -2.57 -6.95
C ALA A 112 11.10 -3.43 -6.49
N GLU A 113 10.57 -4.21 -7.42
CA GLU A 113 9.70 -5.38 -7.16
C GLU A 113 10.58 -6.62 -7.31
N ILE A 114 10.64 -7.46 -6.27
CA ILE A 114 11.41 -8.71 -6.31
C ILE A 114 10.46 -9.77 -6.88
N GLY A 115 10.78 -10.26 -8.08
CA GLY A 115 10.02 -11.34 -8.69
C GLY A 115 10.22 -12.66 -7.96
N THR A 116 9.14 -13.40 -7.71
CA THR A 116 9.21 -14.85 -7.46
C THR A 116 9.44 -15.56 -8.79
N ALA A 117 10.57 -15.31 -9.42
CA ALA A 117 11.01 -16.18 -10.50
C ALA A 117 11.31 -17.54 -9.88
N LYS A 118 10.37 -18.50 -10.02
CA LYS A 118 10.82 -19.86 -10.29
C LYS A 118 11.67 -19.74 -11.54
N ASP A 119 12.97 -19.72 -11.34
CA ASP A 119 13.95 -19.88 -12.41
C ASP A 119 13.64 -21.21 -13.10
N SER A 120 12.79 -21.16 -14.14
CA SER A 120 12.69 -22.24 -15.09
C SER A 120 14.03 -22.27 -15.81
N ILE A 121 14.95 -23.08 -15.28
CA ILE A 121 16.17 -23.50 -15.96
C ILE A 121 15.72 -24.02 -17.33
N GLN A 122 15.86 -23.20 -18.38
CA GLN A 122 15.88 -23.70 -19.74
C GLN A 122 17.17 -24.52 -19.85
N ALA A 123 17.05 -25.83 -19.62
CA ALA A 123 18.07 -26.78 -20.04
C ALA A 123 18.18 -26.65 -21.56
N SER A 124 19.20 -25.94 -22.02
CA SER A 124 19.62 -25.93 -23.40
C SER A 124 20.20 -27.30 -23.72
N SER A 125 19.37 -28.24 -24.18
CA SER A 125 19.86 -29.47 -24.79
C SER A 125 20.39 -29.15 -26.19
N SER A 126 21.64 -28.70 -26.27
CA SER A 126 22.41 -28.80 -27.51
C SER A 126 22.92 -30.24 -27.61
N GLY A 127 22.25 -31.04 -28.44
CA GLY A 127 22.73 -32.39 -28.79
C GLY A 127 23.99 -32.29 -29.66
N PRO A 128 25.02 -33.12 -29.43
CA PRO A 128 26.20 -33.11 -30.28
C PRO A 128 25.97 -33.93 -31.57
N LYS A 129 26.24 -33.25 -32.68
CA LYS A 129 26.69 -33.67 -34.03
C LYS A 129 26.06 -34.90 -34.70
#